data_AF-A0A3B0PKQ7-F1
#
_entry.id   AF-A0A3B0PKQ7-F1
#
_cell.length_a   1.000
_cell.length_b   1.000
_cell.length_c   1.000
_cell.angle_alpha   90.00
_cell.angle_beta   90.00
_cell.angle_gamma   90.00
#
_symmetry.space_group_name_H-M   'P 1'
#
loop_
_entity.id
_entity.type
_entity.pdbx_description
1 polymer ?
#
loop_
_entity_poly.entity_id
_entity_poly.type
_entity_poly.pdbx_seq_one_letter_code
_entity_poly.pdbx_strand_id
1 'polypeptide(L)' 'MFGRESTGIDKEILKNNLDNCLRIPMVSAMRSINLANSVCVIGFEVMRQLNW' A
#
# COMPACT_ATOMS: atom_id res chain seq x y z
N MET A 1 0.88 -7.39 0.42
CA MET A 1 1.36 -7.38 1.82
C MET A 1 1.18 -5.97 2.36
N PHE A 2 0.74 -5.81 3.61
CA PHE A 2 0.64 -4.50 4.26
C PHE A 2 1.48 -4.48 5.54
N GLY A 3 2.11 -3.34 5.82
CA GLY A 3 2.90 -3.14 7.03
C GLY A 3 2.03 -2.79 8.25
N ARG A 4 2.66 -2.77 9.42
CA ARG A 4 1.99 -2.30 10.65
C ARG A 4 1.72 -0.81 10.56
N GLU A 5 0.60 -0.35 11.11
CA GLU A 5 0.22 1.09 11.09
C GLU A 5 1.33 2.00 11.64
N SER A 6 1.97 1.60 12.74
CA SER A 6 2.95 2.45 13.43
C SER A 6 4.35 2.41 12.81
N THR A 7 4.73 1.31 12.15
CA THR A 7 6.14 1.05 11.78
C THR A 7 6.34 0.67 10.32
N GLY A 8 5.28 0.43 9.56
CA GLY A 8 5.34 0.01 8.18
C GLY A 8 5.84 -1.43 8.01
N ILE A 9 6.41 -1.70 6.82
CA ILE A 9 7.06 -2.96 6.47
C ILE A 9 8.55 -2.83 6.85
N ASP A 10 9.16 -3.94 7.28
CA ASP A 10 10.59 -3.98 7.54
C ASP A 10 11.39 -3.55 6.29
N LYS A 11 12.42 -2.72 6.49
CA LYS A 11 13.22 -2.16 5.40
C LYS A 11 13.98 -3.24 4.63
N GLU A 12 14.40 -4.32 5.28
CA GLU A 12 15.10 -5.42 4.60
C GLU A 12 14.16 -6.19 3.68
N ILE A 13 12.90 -6.37 4.09
CA ILE A 13 11.87 -6.96 3.23
C ILE A 13 11.57 -6.04 2.03
N LEU A 14 11.44 -4.74 2.27
CA LEU A 14 11.18 -3.75 1.22
C LEU A 14 12.32 -3.68 0.19
N LYS A 15 13.58 -3.57 0.64
CA LYS A 15 14.75 -3.48 -0.24
C LYS A 15 14.85 -4.68 -1.19
N ASN A 16 14.53 -5.87 -0.69
CA ASN A 16 14.58 -7.09 -1.49
C ASN A 16 13.40 -7.26 -2.45
N ASN A 17 12.38 -6.40 -2.40
CA ASN A 17 11.15 -6.50 -3.18
C ASN A 17 10.73 -5.16 -3.81
N LEU A 18 11.67 -4.23 -4.03
CA LEU A 18 11.36 -2.88 -4.50
C LEU A 18 10.57 -2.89 -5.83
N ASP A 19 10.88 -3.82 -6.74
CA ASP A 19 10.19 -3.95 -8.03
C ASP A 19 8.72 -4.37 -7.89
N ASN A 20 8.37 -5.02 -6.78
CA ASN A 20 7.02 -5.47 -6.45
C ASN A 20 6.30 -4.51 -5.49
N CYS A 21 6.92 -3.38 -5.15
CA CYS A 21 6.31 -2.37 -4.29
C CYS A 21 5.46 -1.41 -5.11
N LEU A 22 4.26 -1.12 -4.60
CA LEU A 22 3.39 -0.08 -5.14
C LEU A 22 3.19 1.02 -4.10
N ARG A 23 2.94 2.24 -4.58
CA ARG A 23 2.63 3.39 -3.73
C ARG A 23 1.28 3.95 -4.11
N ILE A 24 0.39 4.07 -3.13
CA ILE A 24 -0.89 4.79 -3.30
C ILE A 24 -0.56 6.28 -3.48
N PRO A 25 -1.04 6.94 -4.54
CA PRO A 25 -0.87 8.38 -4.72
C PRO A 25 -1.43 9.15 -3.52
N MET A 26 -0.64 10.06 -2.96
CA MET A 26 -1.00 10.87 -1.80
C MET A 26 -0.48 12.29 -1.98
N VAL A 27 -1.18 13.28 -1.41
CA VAL A 27 -0.69 14.66 -1.35
C VAL A 27 0.56 14.75 -0.46
N SER A 28 1.50 15.64 -0.79
CA SER A 28 2.79 15.75 -0.10
C SER A 28 2.68 16.08 1.39
N ALA A 29 1.61 16.75 1.80
CA ALA A 29 1.33 17.09 3.21
C ALA A 29 0.89 15.87 4.04
N MET A 30 0.51 14.76 3.42
CA MET A 30 0.01 13.57 4.09
C MET A 30 1.09 12.48 4.16
N ARG A 31 1.32 11.94 5.35
CA ARG A 31 2.34 10.89 5.58
C ARG A 31 1.87 9.50 5.14
N SER A 32 0.63 9.16 5.45
CA SER A 32 -0.03 7.91 5.07
C SER A 32 -1.54 8.07 5.21
N ILE A 33 -2.30 7.21 4.53
CA ILE A 33 -3.71 6.97 4.85
C ILE A 33 -3.80 5.81 5.85
N ASN A 34 -4.95 5.68 6.52
CA ASN A 34 -5.21 4.57 7.42
C ASN A 34 -5.03 3.19 6.72
N LEU A 35 -4.60 2.18 7.48
CA LEU A 35 -4.35 0.85 6.94
C LEU A 35 -5.59 0.21 6.32
N ALA A 36 -6.76 0.30 6.98
CA ALA A 36 -8.00 -0.24 6.43
C ALA A 36 -8.36 0.42 5.09
N ASN A 37 -8.25 1.75 5.01
CA ASN A 37 -8.47 2.47 3.76
C ASN A 37 -7.47 2.07 2.67
N SER A 38 -6.21 1.84 3.03
CA SER A 38 -5.18 1.35 2.10
C SER A 38 -5.56 -0.01 1.52
N VAL A 39 -6.02 -0.94 2.37
CA VAL A 39 -6.48 -2.27 1.96
C VAL A 39 -7.69 -2.16 1.04
N CYS A 40 -8.69 -1.35 1.40
CA CYS A 40 -9.89 -1.16 0.59
C CYS A 40 -9.56 -0.61 -0.80
N VAL A 41 -8.76 0.47 -0.89
CA VAL A 41 -8.40 1.09 -2.18
C VAL A 41 -7.72 0.08 -3.10
N ILE A 42 -6.73 -0.67 -2.59
CA ILE A 42 -6.01 -1.66 -3.40
C ILE A 42 -6.91 -2.85 -3.76
N GLY A 43 -7.73 -3.33 -2.82
CA GLY A 43 -8.67 -4.42 -3.07
C GLY A 43 -9.66 -4.08 -4.19
N PHE A 44 -10.28 -2.90 -4.11
CA PHE A 44 -11.22 -2.46 -5.15
C PHE A 44 -10.53 -2.15 -6.48
N GLU A 45 -9.28 -1.68 -6.49
CA GLU A 45 -8.53 -1.52 -7.74
C GLU A 45 -8.26 -2.86 -8.41
N VAL A 46 -7.92 -3.89 -7.64
CA VAL A 46 -7.76 -5.26 -8.18
C VAL A 46 -9.09 -5.78 -8.70
N MET A 47 -10.19 -5.63 -7.96
CA MET A 47 -11.53 -6.03 -8.44
C MET A 47 -11.90 -5.33 -9.75
N ARG A 48 -11.65 -4.01 -9.84
CA ARG A 48 -11.88 -3.23 -11.05
C ARG A 48 -11.08 -3.76 -12.24
N GLN A 49 -9.82 -4.15 -12.04
CA GLN A 49 -8.98 -4.76 -13.08
C GLN A 49 -9.48 -6.14 -13.51
N LEU A 50 -10.13 -6.88 -12.60
CA LEU A 50 -10.76 -8.18 -12.87
C LEU A 50 -12.17 -8.07 -13.47
N ASN A 51 -12.65 -6.85 -13.76
CA ASN A 51 -14.01 -6.57 -14.25
C ASN A 51 -15.12 -7.09 -13.31
N TRP A 52 -14.90 -6.93 -11.99
CA TRP A 52 -15.93 -7.10 -10.96
C TRP A 52 -16.54 -5.75 -10.56
#